data_AF-A0A942QR58-F1
#
_entry.id   AF-A0A942QR58-F1
#
_cell.length_a   1.000
_cell.length_b   1.000
_cell.length_c   1.000
_cell.angle_alpha   90.00
_cell.angle_beta   90.00
_cell.angle_gamma   90.00
#
_symmetry.space_group_name_H-M   'P 1'
#
loop_
_entity.id
_entity.type
_entity.pdbx_description
1 polymer ?
#
loop_
_entity_poly.entity_id
_entity_poly.type
_entity_poly.pdbx_seq_one_letter_code
_entity_poly.pdbx_strand_id
1 'polypeptide(L)'
;MKIAHREIGPNHPPLVIAEIGINHGGDLAVAKEMVRLAAGSGCEMIKHQTHIIADEMTEEAKSIFPPNADVSIWHVMERCALSLDAEAELKRYTESLGLIWISTPFSRAAADWLETQDVPAYKIGSGE
;
A
#
# COMPACT_ATOMS: atom_id res chain seq x y z
N MET A 1 2.18 3.31 -21.46
CA MET A 1 1.20 2.52 -20.68
C MET A 1 0.26 3.48 -19.98
N LYS A 2 -0.86 3.00 -19.44
CA LYS A 2 -1.81 3.85 -18.72
C LYS A 2 -2.22 3.18 -17.41
N ILE A 3 -2.35 3.96 -16.34
CA ILE A 3 -2.92 3.53 -15.06
C ILE A 3 -4.11 4.45 -14.78
N ALA A 4 -5.32 3.89 -14.72
CA ALA A 4 -6.57 4.66 -14.70
C ALA A 4 -6.61 5.71 -15.83
N HIS A 5 -6.57 6.99 -15.49
CA HIS A 5 -6.56 8.09 -16.47
C HIS A 5 -5.14 8.63 -16.79
N ARG A 6 -4.09 8.16 -16.11
CA ARG A 6 -2.72 8.69 -16.20
C ARG A 6 -1.87 7.93 -17.21
N GLU A 7 -1.43 8.61 -18.27
CA GLU A 7 -0.48 8.08 -19.26
C GLU A 7 0.95 8.08 -18.69
N ILE A 8 1.70 7.00 -18.87
CA ILE A 8 3.06 6.81 -18.34
C ILE A 8 3.98 6.32 -19.46
N GLY A 9 5.11 7.01 -19.64
CA GLY A 9 6.15 6.67 -20.59
C GLY A 9 7.12 7.82 -20.83
N PRO A 10 8.16 7.62 -21.68
CA PRO A 10 9.22 8.61 -21.91
C PRO A 10 8.75 9.97 -22.45
N ASN A 11 7.57 10.02 -23.08
CA ASN A 11 6.99 11.24 -23.66
C ASN A 11 5.97 11.93 -22.75
N HIS A 12 5.81 11.46 -21.51
CA HIS A 12 4.89 12.03 -20.53
C HIS A 12 5.66 12.54 -19.31
N PRO A 13 5.12 13.51 -18.55
CA PRO A 13 5.74 13.93 -17.29
C PRO A 13 5.96 12.74 -16.36
N PRO A 14 7.11 12.68 -15.65
CA PRO A 14 7.35 11.66 -14.64
C PRO A 14 6.18 11.57 -13.66
N LEU A 15 5.80 10.36 -13.29
CA LEU A 15 4.79 10.13 -12.27
C LEU A 15 5.48 9.91 -10.93
N VAL A 16 5.13 10.70 -9.93
CA VAL A 16 5.55 10.52 -8.54
C VAL A 16 4.48 9.71 -7.82
N ILE A 17 4.89 8.59 -7.23
CA ILE A 17 4.03 7.73 -6.42
C ILE A 17 4.35 8.01 -4.95
N ALA A 18 3.37 8.48 -4.18
CA ALA A 18 3.51 8.63 -2.74
C ALA A 18 3.28 7.26 -2.08
N GLU A 19 4.38 6.62 -1.70
CA GLU A 19 4.36 5.38 -0.92
C GLU A 19 4.03 5.70 0.54
N ILE A 20 2.80 5.41 0.96
CA ILE A 20 2.43 5.45 2.38
C ILE A 20 2.90 4.19 3.11
N GLY A 21 3.00 3.06 2.39
CA GLY A 21 3.51 1.79 2.91
C GLY A 21 2.88 1.44 4.26
N ILE A 22 3.73 1.09 5.23
CA ILE A 22 3.35 0.84 6.63
C ILE A 22 3.55 2.06 7.55
N ASN A 23 3.81 3.26 7.00
CA ASN A 23 4.18 4.44 7.80
C ASN A 23 3.05 4.92 8.72
N HIS A 24 1.81 4.54 8.44
CA HIS A 24 0.65 4.84 9.28
C HIS A 24 0.58 4.00 10.56
N GLY A 25 1.43 2.97 10.70
CA GLY A 25 1.53 2.19 11.93
C GLY A 25 0.25 1.48 12.34
N GLY A 26 -0.56 1.04 11.36
CA GLY A 26 -1.85 0.38 11.60
C GLY A 26 -3.02 1.33 11.89
N ASP A 27 -2.80 2.65 11.90
CA ASP A 27 -3.85 3.64 12.19
C ASP A 27 -4.46 4.22 10.91
N LEU A 28 -5.75 3.94 10.68
CA LEU A 28 -6.49 4.45 9.52
C LEU A 28 -6.59 5.99 9.50
N ALA A 29 -6.71 6.64 10.64
CA ALA A 29 -6.78 8.10 10.71
C ALA A 29 -5.44 8.73 10.30
N VAL A 30 -4.32 8.14 10.74
CA VAL A 30 -2.98 8.54 10.28
C VAL A 30 -2.83 8.30 8.78
N ALA A 31 -3.26 7.15 8.26
CA ALA A 31 -3.21 6.86 6.83
C ALA A 31 -4.00 7.88 6.00
N LYS A 32 -5.22 8.24 6.44
CA LYS A 32 -6.03 9.26 5.78
C LYS A 32 -5.38 10.64 5.84
N GLU A 33 -4.76 11.01 6.95
CA GLU A 33 -4.04 12.27 7.06
C GLU A 33 -2.85 12.33 6.10
N MET A 34 -2.08 11.23 5.97
CA MET A 34 -1.01 11.12 4.97
C MET A 34 -1.54 11.32 3.54
N VAL A 35 -2.66 10.66 3.20
CA VAL A 35 -3.31 10.80 1.90
C VAL A 35 -3.75 12.24 1.65
N ARG A 36 -4.36 12.90 2.65
CA ARG A 36 -4.79 14.31 2.56
C ARG A 36 -3.61 15.25 2.32
N LEU A 37 -2.48 15.04 2.99
CA LEU A 37 -1.25 15.82 2.81
C LEU A 37 -0.61 15.60 1.43
N ALA A 38 -0.57 14.36 0.95
CA ALA A 38 -0.09 14.03 -0.38
C ALA A 38 -0.97 14.69 -1.47
N ALA A 39 -2.29 14.62 -1.32
CA ALA A 39 -3.26 15.31 -2.18
C ALA A 39 -3.01 16.82 -2.22
N GLY A 40 -2.86 17.44 -1.04
CA GLY A 40 -2.58 18.88 -0.91
C GLY A 40 -1.22 19.31 -1.49
N SER A 41 -0.29 18.36 -1.68
CA SER A 41 1.02 18.60 -2.28
C SER A 41 1.01 18.45 -3.82
N GLY A 42 -0.13 18.11 -4.42
CA GLY A 42 -0.28 17.87 -5.85
C GLY A 42 0.12 16.46 -6.30
N CYS A 43 0.19 15.50 -5.37
CA CYS A 43 0.44 14.10 -5.73
C CYS A 43 -0.74 13.52 -6.51
N GLU A 44 -0.44 12.71 -7.52
CA GLU A 44 -1.45 12.08 -8.39
C GLU A 44 -1.81 10.66 -7.92
N MET A 45 -0.92 9.98 -7.20
CA MET A 45 -1.04 8.55 -6.92
C MET A 45 -0.50 8.17 -5.54
N ILE A 46 -1.34 7.48 -4.76
CA ILE A 46 -0.96 6.84 -3.50
C ILE A 46 -0.69 5.36 -3.75
N LYS A 47 0.36 4.85 -3.11
CA LYS A 47 0.61 3.42 -3.01
C LYS A 47 0.58 2.95 -1.55
N HIS A 48 -0.19 1.90 -1.30
CA HIS A 48 -0.25 1.18 -0.03
C HIS A 48 0.55 -0.15 -0.10
N GLN A 49 0.61 -0.87 1.02
CA GLN A 49 1.14 -2.24 1.12
C GLN A 49 0.07 -3.13 1.76
N THR A 50 -0.43 -4.11 1.01
CA THR A 50 -1.50 -5.01 1.47
C THR A 50 -0.87 -6.23 2.13
N HIS A 51 -1.04 -6.31 3.45
CA HIS A 51 -0.45 -7.36 4.28
C HIS A 51 -1.53 -8.30 4.82
N ILE A 52 -1.47 -9.57 4.41
CA ILE A 52 -2.26 -10.65 5.00
C ILE A 52 -1.29 -11.65 5.60
N ILE A 53 -0.91 -11.40 6.86
CA ILE A 53 0.22 -12.03 7.58
C ILE A 53 0.22 -13.56 7.43
N ALA A 54 -0.95 -14.18 7.59
CA ALA A 54 -1.10 -15.64 7.53
C ALA A 54 -0.80 -16.26 6.16
N ASP A 55 -0.83 -15.49 5.07
CA ASP A 55 -0.53 -15.96 3.70
C ASP A 55 0.78 -15.35 3.15
N GLU A 56 1.36 -14.32 3.76
CA GLU A 56 2.67 -13.74 3.37
C GLU A 56 3.86 -14.34 4.13
N MET A 57 3.65 -14.83 5.35
CA MET A 57 4.73 -15.26 6.23
C MET A 57 4.43 -16.58 6.93
N THR A 58 5.48 -17.36 7.13
CA THR A 58 5.47 -18.54 8.00
C THR A 58 5.97 -18.18 9.40
N GLU A 59 5.85 -19.11 10.36
CA GLU A 59 6.25 -18.90 11.76
C GLU A 59 7.74 -18.52 11.92
N GLU A 60 8.60 -18.93 10.98
CA GLU A 60 10.02 -18.56 10.92
C GLU A 60 10.23 -17.04 10.94
N ALA A 61 9.29 -16.27 10.37
CA ALA A 61 9.35 -14.82 10.35
C ALA A 61 9.33 -14.18 11.75
N LYS A 62 8.84 -14.88 12.79
CA LYS A 62 8.90 -14.41 14.18
C LYS A 62 10.32 -14.37 14.74
N SER A 63 11.27 -15.03 14.08
CA SER A 63 12.69 -15.05 14.44
C SER A 63 13.57 -14.21 13.51
N ILE A 64 12.99 -13.55 12.50
CA ILE A 64 13.73 -12.73 11.54
C ILE A 64 13.55 -11.25 11.90
N PHE A 65 14.68 -10.56 12.08
CA PHE A 65 14.72 -9.15 12.46
C PHE A 65 15.19 -8.32 11.25
N PRO A 66 14.38 -7.37 10.76
CA PRO A 66 14.80 -6.51 9.68
C PRO A 66 15.88 -5.52 10.19
N PRO A 67 16.79 -5.06 9.32
CA PRO A 67 17.95 -4.26 9.73
C PRO A 67 17.60 -2.89 10.34
N ASN A 68 16.33 -2.47 10.21
CA ASN A 68 15.79 -1.19 10.67
C ASN A 68 14.75 -1.33 11.79
N ALA A 69 14.64 -2.49 12.46
CA ALA A 69 13.78 -2.65 13.62
C ALA A 69 14.37 -3.60 14.67
N ASP A 70 14.04 -3.35 15.95
CA ASP A 70 14.45 -4.20 17.08
C ASP A 70 13.45 -5.33 17.38
N VAL A 71 12.43 -5.50 16.54
CA VAL A 71 11.38 -6.53 16.65
C VAL A 71 11.31 -7.34 15.37
N SER A 72 10.75 -8.54 15.46
CA SER A 72 10.64 -9.42 14.29
C SER A 72 9.74 -8.85 13.21
N ILE A 73 9.97 -9.21 11.95
CA ILE A 73 9.18 -8.74 10.81
C ILE A 73 7.69 -9.12 10.96
N TRP A 74 7.40 -10.28 11.55
CA TRP A 74 6.04 -10.68 11.91
C TRP A 74 5.38 -9.63 12.81
N HIS A 75 6.07 -9.18 13.86
CA HIS A 75 5.52 -8.22 14.81
C HIS A 75 5.40 -6.81 14.21
N VAL A 76 6.30 -6.43 13.29
CA VAL A 76 6.16 -5.19 12.52
C VAL A 76 4.86 -5.22 11.72
N MET A 77 4.60 -6.29 10.97
CA MET A 77 3.40 -6.39 10.14
C MET A 77 2.12 -6.52 10.96
N GLU A 78 2.14 -7.29 12.05
CA GLU A 78 1.00 -7.39 12.98
C GLU A 78 0.57 -6.04 13.53
N ARG A 79 1.54 -5.16 13.83
CA ARG A 79 1.25 -3.81 14.32
C ARG A 79 0.78 -2.88 13.19
N CYS A 80 1.39 -2.99 12.02
CA CYS A 80 1.23 -1.96 10.98
C CYS A 80 0.16 -2.29 9.93
N ALA A 81 -0.21 -3.55 9.76
CA ALA A 81 -1.20 -3.96 8.77
C ALA A 81 -2.57 -3.36 9.09
N LEU A 82 -3.22 -2.77 8.09
CA LEU A 82 -4.62 -2.40 8.18
C LEU A 82 -5.50 -3.65 8.02
N SER A 83 -6.65 -3.67 8.69
CA SER A 83 -7.70 -4.61 8.30
C SER A 83 -8.17 -4.33 6.87
N LEU A 84 -8.68 -5.36 6.17
CA LEU A 84 -9.18 -5.22 4.80
C LEU A 84 -10.30 -4.18 4.68
N ASP A 85 -11.15 -4.05 5.71
CA ASP A 85 -12.20 -3.03 5.74
C ASP A 85 -11.62 -1.61 5.83
N ALA A 86 -10.58 -1.43 6.66
CA ALA A 86 -9.87 -0.16 6.79
C ALA A 86 -9.09 0.18 5.51
N GLU A 87 -8.47 -0.80 4.85
CA GLU A 87 -7.77 -0.60 3.59
C GLU A 87 -8.75 -0.24 2.46
N ALA A 88 -9.92 -0.90 2.38
CA ALA A 88 -10.97 -0.53 1.44
C ALA A 88 -11.50 0.89 1.70
N GLU A 89 -11.61 1.29 2.97
CA GLU A 89 -11.98 2.65 3.36
C GLU A 89 -10.92 3.68 2.97
N LEU A 90 -9.63 3.35 3.13
CA LEU A 90 -8.52 4.18 2.71
C LEU A 90 -8.49 4.36 1.18
N LYS A 91 -8.74 3.30 0.41
CA LYS A 91 -8.91 3.37 -1.04
C LYS A 91 -10.02 4.35 -1.43
N ARG A 92 -11.23 4.17 -0.89
CA ARG A 92 -12.38 5.06 -1.16
C ARG A 92 -12.07 6.51 -0.79
N TYR A 93 -11.41 6.73 0.35
CA TYR A 93 -11.01 8.07 0.78
C TYR A 93 -10.01 8.70 -0.21
N THR A 94 -9.00 7.95 -0.62
CA THR A 94 -7.99 8.40 -1.62
C THR A 94 -8.66 8.80 -2.93
N GLU A 95 -9.54 7.95 -3.45
CA GLU A 95 -10.27 8.18 -4.69
C GLU A 95 -11.23 9.38 -4.57
N SER A 96 -11.84 9.60 -3.40
CA SER A 96 -12.70 10.76 -3.16
C SER A 96 -11.96 12.11 -3.23
N LEU A 97 -10.64 12.10 -3.03
CA LEU A 97 -9.77 13.27 -3.22
C LEU A 97 -9.26 13.41 -4.66
N GLY A 98 -9.65 12.51 -5.56
CA GLY A 98 -9.25 12.50 -6.97
C GLY A 98 -7.90 11.84 -7.26
N LEU A 99 -7.28 11.18 -6.27
CA LEU A 99 -6.01 10.49 -6.45
C LEU A 99 -6.25 9.05 -6.95
N ILE A 100 -5.26 8.52 -7.65
CA ILE A 100 -5.21 7.10 -8.00
C ILE A 100 -4.70 6.32 -6.79
N TRP A 101 -5.38 5.24 -6.44
CA TRP A 101 -4.94 4.31 -5.39
C TRP A 101 -4.46 2.99 -6.01
N ILE A 102 -3.27 2.56 -5.64
CA ILE A 102 -2.71 1.25 -5.98
C ILE A 102 -2.08 0.63 -4.71
N SER A 103 -1.72 -0.65 -4.78
CA SER A 103 -1.05 -1.32 -3.65
C SER A 103 -0.03 -2.36 -4.11
N THR A 104 0.79 -2.79 -3.16
CA THR A 104 1.70 -3.94 -3.28
C THR A 104 1.13 -5.10 -2.49
N PRO A 105 0.69 -6.20 -3.14
CA PRO A 105 0.37 -7.43 -2.44
C PRO A 105 1.64 -8.20 -2.08
N PHE A 106 1.77 -8.60 -0.82
CA PHE A 106 2.88 -9.45 -0.33
C PHE A 106 2.50 -10.93 -0.21
N SER A 107 1.29 -11.30 -0.63
CA SER A 107 0.81 -12.68 -0.66
C SER A 107 -0.20 -12.89 -1.78
N ARG A 108 -0.53 -14.16 -2.04
CA ARG A 108 -1.59 -14.52 -2.99
C ARG A 108 -2.93 -14.00 -2.49
N ALA A 109 -3.25 -14.18 -1.22
CA ALA A 109 -4.49 -13.68 -0.64
C ALA A 109 -4.61 -12.15 -0.74
N ALA A 110 -3.50 -11.42 -0.58
CA ALA A 110 -3.47 -9.98 -0.79
C ALA A 110 -3.71 -9.61 -2.26
N ALA A 111 -3.12 -10.35 -3.20
CA ALA A 111 -3.34 -10.15 -4.64
C ALA A 111 -4.80 -10.42 -5.04
N ASP A 112 -5.36 -11.55 -4.59
CA ASP A 112 -6.76 -11.92 -4.83
C ASP A 112 -7.72 -10.87 -4.24
N TRP A 113 -7.42 -10.36 -3.04
CA TRP A 113 -8.21 -9.29 -2.44
C TRP A 113 -8.14 -7.99 -3.24
N LEU A 114 -6.94 -7.57 -3.67
CA LEU A 114 -6.78 -6.37 -4.49
C LEU A 114 -7.54 -6.45 -5.83
N GLU A 115 -7.65 -7.65 -6.41
CA GLU A 115 -8.47 -7.87 -7.60
C GLU A 115 -9.95 -7.58 -7.33
N THR A 116 -10.47 -8.00 -6.16
CA THR A 116 -11.85 -7.67 -5.76
C THR A 116 -12.07 -6.16 -5.53
N GLN A 117 -10.99 -5.39 -5.32
CA GLN A 117 -11.05 -3.95 -5.17
C GLN A 117 -10.94 -3.18 -6.49
N ASP A 118 -10.77 -3.88 -7.63
CA ASP A 118 -10.64 -3.31 -8.98
C ASP A 118 -9.54 -2.23 -9.05
N VAL A 119 -8.34 -2.58 -8.57
CA VAL A 119 -7.20 -1.67 -8.62
C VAL A 119 -6.70 -1.50 -10.06
N PRO A 120 -6.32 -0.27 -10.47
CA PRO A 120 -5.94 -0.01 -11.86
C PRO A 120 -4.53 -0.50 -12.22
N ALA A 121 -3.72 -0.86 -11.23
CA ALA A 121 -2.40 -1.46 -11.39
C ALA A 121 -1.91 -2.09 -10.09
N TYR A 122 -0.98 -3.04 -10.22
CA TYR A 122 -0.26 -3.67 -9.13
C TYR A 122 1.20 -3.20 -9.12
N LYS A 123 1.77 -3.04 -7.93
CA LYS A 123 3.22 -2.91 -7.76
C LYS A 123 3.76 -4.15 -7.06
N ILE A 124 4.67 -4.88 -7.69
CA ILE A 124 5.39 -5.99 -7.03
C ILE A 124 6.61 -5.41 -6.31
N GLY A 125 6.80 -5.71 -5.03
CA GLY A 125 7.96 -5.28 -4.25
C GLY A 125 9.25 -5.94 -4.76
N SER A 126 10.41 -5.55 -4.24
CA SER A 126 11.67 -6.19 -4.65
C SER A 126 11.96 -7.51 -3.95
N GLY A 127 11.21 -7.81 -2.87
CA GLY A 127 11.33 -9.07 -2.14
C GLY A 127 10.56 -10.22 -2.78
N GLU A 128 9.63 -9.90 -3.68
CA GLU A 128 8.76 -10.82 -4.41
C GLU A 128 9.24 -11.00 -5.87
#